data_AF-A0AAV6LV27-F1
#
_entry.id   AF-A0AAV6LV27-F1
#
_cell.length_a   1.000
_cell.length_b   1.000
_cell.length_c   1.000
_cell.angle_alpha   90.00
_cell.angle_beta   90.00
_cell.angle_gamma   90.00
#
_symmetry.space_group_name_H-M   'P 1'
#
loop_
_entity.id
_entity.type
_entity.pdbx_description
1 polymer ?
#
loop_
_entity_poly.entity_id
_entity_poly.type
_entity_poly.pdbx_seq_one_letter_code
_entity_poly.pdbx_strand_id
1 'polypeptide(L)'
;MSTPHRFPPSNASPETLTHFSEEDELNLLNCYLQIARSANPTSNSQPTLDSPALDRIETALRPKFTYSHIADKLHRLKLQYHKLARTKSLIKTPHHRRILEIGRSIWGKPPTSRTKPQAILRAIPRRIKQRSGSSKKGVDLNDFPVLLSEFSRRFPGNGVWKEGLRGMEEKSLRDMNEKWVLLHIEEAELKARRAALLQKQLRLADF
;
A
#
# COMPACT_ATOMS: atom_id res chain seq x y z
N MET A 1 11.96 -61.95 -40.40
CA MET A 1 10.86 -61.68 -39.46
C MET A 1 11.35 -60.69 -38.43
N SER A 2 10.74 -59.51 -38.40
CA SER A 2 11.26 -58.31 -37.74
C SER A 2 11.08 -58.36 -36.23
N THR A 3 12.15 -58.05 -35.50
CA THR A 3 12.13 -57.78 -34.07
C THR A 3 11.44 -56.45 -33.80
N PRO A 4 10.48 -56.36 -32.86
CA PRO A 4 9.88 -55.08 -32.51
C PRO A 4 10.84 -54.32 -31.58
N HIS A 5 11.37 -53.21 -32.10
CA HIS A 5 12.15 -52.26 -31.33
C HIS A 5 11.20 -51.54 -30.35
N ARG A 6 11.19 -51.99 -29.09
CA ARG A 6 10.47 -51.34 -28.00
C ARG A 6 11.24 -50.07 -27.62
N PHE A 7 10.72 -48.91 -28.03
CA PHE A 7 11.17 -47.62 -27.53
C PHE A 7 11.04 -47.60 -25.99
N PRO A 8 12.07 -47.16 -25.25
CA PRO A 8 11.88 -46.86 -23.83
C PRO A 8 10.94 -45.66 -23.72
N PRO A 9 9.97 -45.64 -22.79
CA PRO A 9 9.30 -44.41 -22.45
C PRO A 9 10.36 -43.47 -21.88
N SER A 10 10.59 -42.35 -22.58
CA SER A 10 11.41 -41.26 -22.10
C SER A 10 10.85 -40.77 -20.77
N ASN A 11 11.45 -41.27 -19.69
CA ASN A 11 11.35 -40.66 -18.37
C ASN A 11 11.82 -39.20 -18.46
N ALA A 12 11.28 -38.38 -17.55
CA ALA A 12 11.55 -36.96 -17.34
C ALA A 12 10.85 -36.01 -18.33
N SER A 13 9.54 -35.89 -18.19
CA SER A 13 8.94 -34.54 -18.22
C SER A 13 9.73 -33.68 -17.21
N PRO A 14 10.23 -32.48 -17.56
CA PRO A 14 10.85 -31.60 -16.57
C PRO A 14 9.73 -31.13 -15.63
N GLU A 15 9.59 -31.84 -14.51
CA GLU A 15 8.61 -31.55 -13.47
C GLU A 15 8.79 -30.10 -12.97
N THR A 16 7.83 -29.24 -13.32
CA THR A 16 7.34 -28.13 -12.48
C THR A 16 8.29 -26.94 -12.21
N LEU A 17 9.02 -26.45 -13.21
CA LEU A 17 10.04 -25.39 -13.04
C LEU A 17 9.58 -23.92 -13.20
N THR A 18 8.30 -23.55 -13.08
CA THR A 18 7.87 -22.23 -13.63
C THR A 18 6.96 -21.35 -12.77
N HIS A 19 6.61 -21.72 -11.54
CA HIS A 19 5.67 -20.93 -10.75
C HIS A 19 6.32 -20.46 -9.45
N PHE A 20 6.48 -19.14 -9.32
CA PHE A 20 6.83 -18.50 -8.04
C PHE A 20 5.65 -18.66 -7.08
N SER A 21 5.90 -19.24 -5.91
CA SER A 21 4.93 -19.20 -4.81
C SER A 21 4.84 -17.78 -4.23
N GLU A 22 3.74 -17.47 -3.54
CA GLU A 22 3.59 -16.20 -2.79
C GLU A 22 4.78 -15.97 -1.84
N GLU A 23 5.27 -17.04 -1.20
CA GLU A 23 6.43 -16.94 -0.30
C GLU A 23 7.74 -16.68 -1.06
N ASP A 24 7.91 -17.24 -2.25
CA ASP A 24 9.08 -17.02 -3.09
C ASP A 24 9.13 -15.56 -3.60
N GLU A 25 7.97 -14.98 -3.90
CA GLU A 25 7.84 -13.58 -4.29
C GLU A 25 8.25 -12.63 -3.16
N LEU A 26 7.81 -12.92 -1.93
CA LEU A 26 8.19 -12.14 -0.76
C LEU A 26 9.68 -12.27 -0.44
N ASN A 27 10.23 -13.49 -0.52
CA ASN A 27 11.66 -13.72 -0.32
C ASN A 27 12.51 -13.02 -1.38
N LEU A 28 12.08 -13.04 -2.64
CA LEU A 28 12.73 -12.29 -3.72
C LEU A 28 12.76 -10.78 -3.42
N LEU A 29 11.62 -10.21 -3.00
CA LEU A 29 11.55 -8.78 -2.64
C LEU A 29 12.41 -8.44 -1.42
N ASN A 30 12.44 -9.30 -0.40
CA ASN A 30 13.29 -9.11 0.78
C ASN A 30 14.77 -9.16 0.42
N CYS A 31 15.21 -10.12 -0.39
CA CYS A 31 16.58 -10.20 -0.87
C CYS A 31 16.95 -8.95 -1.68
N TYR A 32 16.07 -8.52 -2.58
CA TYR A 32 16.27 -7.29 -3.35
C TYR A 32 16.36 -6.04 -2.46
N LEU A 33 15.54 -5.95 -1.41
CA LEU A 33 15.61 -4.86 -0.42
C LEU A 33 16.94 -4.87 0.36
N GLN A 34 17.45 -6.04 0.74
CA GLN A 34 18.74 -6.14 1.41
C GLN A 34 19.88 -5.69 0.50
N ILE A 35 19.85 -6.10 -0.77
CA ILE A 35 20.80 -5.64 -1.79
C ILE A 35 20.70 -4.11 -1.95
N ALA A 36 19.49 -3.57 -2.09
CA ALA A 36 19.25 -2.13 -2.19
C ALA A 36 19.85 -1.34 -1.03
N ARG A 37 19.67 -1.85 0.21
CA ARG A 37 20.23 -1.23 1.42
C ARG A 37 21.74 -1.32 1.49
N SER A 38 22.33 -2.43 1.03
CA SER A 38 23.78 -2.61 1.00
C SER A 38 24.47 -1.80 -0.10
N ALA A 39 23.77 -1.53 -1.21
CA ALA A 39 24.36 -0.91 -2.38
C ALA A 39 24.49 0.61 -2.27
N ASN A 40 23.58 1.32 -1.57
CA ASN A 40 23.74 2.73 -1.18
C ASN A 40 22.56 3.22 -0.29
N PRO A 41 22.80 3.92 0.84
CA PRO A 41 21.74 4.47 1.68
C PRO A 41 21.22 5.87 1.24
N THR A 42 21.86 6.54 0.27
CA THR A 42 21.65 7.98 0.00
C THR A 42 21.21 8.34 -1.42
N SER A 43 21.22 7.42 -2.39
CA SER A 43 20.73 7.68 -3.75
C SER A 43 19.46 6.89 -4.03
N ASN A 44 18.42 7.58 -4.52
CA ASN A 44 17.19 6.97 -5.06
C ASN A 44 17.44 6.15 -6.36
N SER A 45 18.68 5.71 -6.61
CA SER A 45 19.05 4.91 -7.78
C SER A 45 18.65 3.47 -7.54
N GLN A 46 17.99 2.84 -8.52
CA GLN A 46 17.71 1.41 -8.46
C GLN A 46 19.02 0.63 -8.23
N PRO A 47 19.04 -0.36 -7.33
CA PRO A 47 20.21 -1.21 -7.19
C PRO A 47 20.40 -1.99 -8.49
N THR A 48 21.61 -1.92 -9.03
CA THR A 48 22.04 -2.76 -10.14
C THR A 48 22.06 -4.21 -9.65
N LEU A 49 21.42 -5.09 -10.40
CA LEU A 49 21.46 -6.53 -10.14
C LEU A 49 22.80 -7.06 -10.67
N ASP A 50 23.88 -6.83 -9.92
CA ASP A 50 25.20 -7.36 -10.27
C ASP A 50 25.24 -8.88 -9.98
N SER A 51 26.13 -9.58 -10.68
CA SER A 51 26.32 -11.04 -10.55
C SER A 51 26.47 -11.56 -9.09
N PRO A 52 27.14 -10.85 -8.15
CA PRO A 52 27.23 -11.29 -6.75
C PRO A 52 25.94 -11.08 -5.95
N ALA A 53 25.14 -10.07 -6.30
CA ALA A 53 23.84 -9.82 -5.68
C ALA A 53 22.83 -10.90 -6.12
N LEU A 54 23.00 -11.40 -7.34
CA LEU A 54 22.19 -12.47 -7.91
C LEU A 54 22.50 -13.83 -7.29
N ASP A 55 23.76 -14.16 -7.01
CA ASP A 55 24.12 -15.40 -6.29
C ASP A 55 23.49 -15.45 -4.88
N ARG A 56 23.38 -14.30 -4.21
CA ARG A 56 22.64 -14.17 -2.92
C ARG A 56 21.13 -14.39 -3.08
N ILE A 57 20.56 -14.04 -4.23
CA ILE A 57 19.15 -14.27 -4.55
C ILE A 57 18.94 -15.74 -4.93
N GLU A 58 19.80 -16.33 -5.74
CA GLU A 58 19.76 -17.73 -6.17
C GLU A 58 20.03 -18.74 -5.04
N THR A 59 20.75 -18.33 -3.99
CA THR A 59 20.93 -19.13 -2.77
C THR A 59 19.73 -19.03 -1.82
N ALA A 60 19.04 -17.88 -1.79
CA ALA A 60 17.87 -17.66 -0.94
C ALA A 60 16.57 -18.22 -1.56
N LEU A 61 16.43 -18.12 -2.88
CA LEU A 61 15.46 -18.88 -3.65
C LEU A 61 16.03 -20.28 -3.85
N ARG A 62 15.17 -21.30 -3.90
CA ARG A 62 15.66 -22.63 -4.30
C ARG A 62 16.34 -22.51 -5.67
N PRO A 63 17.39 -23.30 -5.97
CA PRO A 63 18.15 -23.26 -7.24
C PRO A 63 17.34 -23.78 -8.45
N LYS A 64 16.19 -23.16 -8.68
CA LYS A 64 15.15 -23.53 -9.65
C LYS A 64 14.89 -22.41 -10.67
N PHE A 65 15.41 -21.20 -10.46
CA PHE A 65 15.06 -20.05 -11.29
C PHE A 65 16.30 -19.46 -11.96
N THR A 66 16.23 -19.33 -13.27
CA THR A 66 17.24 -18.66 -14.09
C THR A 66 17.14 -17.15 -13.93
N TYR A 67 18.26 -16.44 -14.14
CA TYR A 67 18.37 -14.98 -14.11
C TYR A 67 17.21 -14.24 -14.81
N SER A 68 16.88 -14.64 -16.06
CA SER A 68 15.79 -14.02 -16.83
C SER A 68 14.45 -14.13 -16.12
N HIS A 69 14.14 -15.29 -15.54
CA HIS A 69 12.89 -15.51 -14.80
C HIS A 69 12.81 -14.67 -13.53
N ILE A 70 13.93 -14.49 -12.83
CA ILE A 70 14.03 -13.66 -11.63
C ILE A 70 13.84 -12.18 -12.01
N ALA A 71 14.55 -11.70 -13.02
CA ALA A 71 14.46 -10.31 -13.48
C ALA A 71 13.05 -9.97 -13.98
N ASP A 72 12.45 -10.85 -14.80
CA ASP A 72 11.09 -10.69 -15.29
C ASP A 72 10.07 -10.69 -14.13
N LYS A 73 10.26 -11.58 -13.14
CA LYS A 73 9.38 -11.62 -11.98
C LYS A 73 9.49 -10.36 -11.14
N LEU A 74 10.70 -9.86 -10.92
CA LEU A 74 10.93 -8.60 -10.22
C LEU A 74 10.27 -7.42 -10.94
N HIS A 75 10.35 -7.38 -12.27
CA HIS A 75 9.68 -6.36 -13.07
C HIS A 75 8.15 -6.42 -12.92
N ARG A 76 7.56 -7.63 -12.96
CA ARG A 76 6.12 -7.83 -12.71
C ARG A 76 5.71 -7.40 -11.30
N LEU A 77 6.53 -7.72 -10.29
CA LEU A 77 6.29 -7.33 -8.89
C LEU A 77 6.36 -5.80 -8.70
N LYS A 78 7.29 -5.12 -9.38
CA LYS A 78 7.36 -3.65 -9.40
C LYS A 78 6.09 -3.04 -9.99
N LEU A 79 5.62 -3.57 -11.12
CA LEU A 79 4.38 -3.10 -11.75
C LEU A 79 3.17 -3.33 -10.83
N GLN A 80 3.11 -4.50 -10.19
CA GLN A 80 2.08 -4.85 -9.21
C GLN A 80 2.11 -3.89 -8.00
N TYR A 81 3.30 -3.57 -7.47
CA TYR A 81 3.46 -2.57 -6.42
C TYR A 81 2.88 -1.21 -6.85
N HIS A 82 3.24 -0.68 -8.03
CA HIS A 82 2.73 0.62 -8.48
C HIS A 82 1.20 0.62 -8.67
N LYS A 83 0.64 -0.49 -9.17
CA LYS A 83 -0.82 -0.67 -9.29
C LYS A 83 -1.50 -0.67 -7.93
N LEU A 84 -0.96 -1.38 -6.94
CA LEU A 84 -1.47 -1.43 -5.58
C LEU A 84 -1.32 -0.10 -4.83
N ALA A 85 -0.19 0.60 -5.05
CA ALA A 85 0.08 1.90 -4.45
C ALA A 85 -0.88 2.99 -4.97
N ARG A 86 -1.25 2.94 -6.26
CA ARG A 86 -2.23 3.86 -6.86
C ARG A 86 -3.65 3.54 -6.43
N THR A 87 -4.00 2.26 -6.36
CA THR A 87 -5.38 1.82 -6.12
C THR A 87 -5.43 0.86 -4.93
N LYS A 88 -5.55 1.44 -3.73
CA LYS A 88 -5.57 0.68 -2.47
C LYS A 88 -6.74 -0.32 -2.35
N SER A 89 -7.82 -0.14 -3.11
CA SER A 89 -8.95 -1.07 -3.16
C SER A 89 -8.62 -2.41 -3.84
N LEU A 90 -7.48 -2.51 -4.54
CA LEU A 90 -6.99 -3.77 -5.12
C LEU A 90 -6.25 -4.66 -4.11
N ILE A 91 -6.02 -4.16 -2.90
CA ILE A 91 -5.36 -4.90 -1.81
C ILE A 91 -6.40 -5.84 -1.17
N LYS A 92 -6.67 -6.95 -1.84
CA LYS A 92 -7.64 -7.96 -1.38
C LYS A 92 -7.00 -9.05 -0.51
N THR A 93 -5.73 -9.36 -0.72
CA THR A 93 -5.04 -10.47 -0.05
C THR A 93 -3.98 -9.97 0.95
N PRO A 94 -3.66 -10.75 2.00
CA PRO A 94 -2.53 -10.47 2.90
C PRO A 94 -1.20 -10.36 2.16
N HIS A 95 -1.01 -11.19 1.12
CA HIS A 95 0.14 -11.16 0.24
C HIS A 95 0.31 -9.79 -0.47
N HIS A 96 -0.77 -9.22 -1.00
CA HIS A 96 -0.72 -7.87 -1.60
C HIS A 96 -0.32 -6.78 -0.61
N ARG A 97 -0.71 -6.91 0.67
CA ARG A 97 -0.28 -5.97 1.73
C ARG A 97 1.22 -6.03 1.95
N ARG A 98 1.78 -7.24 2.01
CA ARG A 98 3.23 -7.45 2.20
C ARG A 98 4.04 -6.96 0.99
N ILE A 99 3.60 -7.24 -0.25
CA ILE A 99 4.24 -6.69 -1.45
C ILE A 99 4.25 -5.16 -1.42
N LEU A 100 3.14 -4.53 -0.99
CA LEU A 100 3.06 -3.08 -0.90
C LEU A 100 4.03 -2.51 0.15
N GLU A 101 4.14 -3.15 1.30
CA GLU A 101 5.02 -2.72 2.39
C GLU A 101 6.51 -2.82 2.02
N ILE A 102 6.92 -3.98 1.50
CA ILE A 102 8.30 -4.22 1.06
C ILE A 102 8.61 -3.34 -0.16
N GLY A 103 7.71 -3.30 -1.15
CA GLY A 103 7.83 -2.47 -2.35
C GLY A 103 7.90 -0.98 -2.03
N ARG A 104 7.20 -0.49 -0.99
CA ARG A 104 7.31 0.90 -0.53
C ARG A 104 8.68 1.21 0.05
N SER A 105 9.34 0.23 0.68
CA SER A 105 10.70 0.38 1.21
C SER A 105 11.77 0.38 0.10
N ILE A 106 11.47 -0.24 -1.05
CA ILE A 106 12.38 -0.36 -2.20
C ILE A 106 12.20 0.81 -3.19
N TRP A 107 10.95 1.06 -3.62
CA TRP A 107 10.60 2.01 -4.69
C TRP A 107 9.77 3.19 -4.21
N GLY A 108 9.37 3.21 -2.93
CA GLY A 108 8.69 4.35 -2.35
C GLY A 108 9.68 5.46 -2.00
N LYS A 109 9.20 6.70 -2.01
CA LYS A 109 9.98 7.81 -1.48
C LYS A 109 10.21 7.55 0.02
N PRO A 110 11.44 7.63 0.54
CA PRO A 110 11.64 7.60 1.98
C PRO A 110 10.78 8.71 2.59
N PRO A 111 10.16 8.50 3.77
CA PRO A 111 9.47 9.58 4.44
C PRO A 111 10.51 10.67 4.62
N THR A 112 10.39 11.76 3.85
CA THR A 112 11.24 12.92 4.04
C THR A 112 11.06 13.28 5.50
N SER A 113 12.11 13.09 6.29
CA SER A 113 12.16 13.58 7.65
C SER A 113 11.70 15.03 7.60
N ARG A 114 10.70 15.34 8.41
CA ARG A 114 10.17 16.69 8.59
C ARG A 114 11.36 17.66 8.68
N THR A 115 11.62 18.43 7.63
CA THR A 115 12.41 19.65 7.78
C THR A 115 11.56 20.55 8.66
N LYS A 116 11.92 20.59 9.95
CA LYS A 116 11.50 21.65 10.85
C LYS A 116 11.74 22.97 10.10
N PRO A 117 10.79 23.92 10.04
CA PRO A 117 11.14 25.27 9.62
C PRO A 117 12.02 25.85 10.72
N GLN A 118 13.33 25.67 10.56
CA GLN A 118 14.35 26.30 11.38
C GLN A 118 14.38 27.77 10.98
N ALA A 119 14.21 28.60 12.00
CA ALA A 119 14.20 30.04 11.91
C ALA A 119 15.35 30.58 11.05
N ILE A 120 15.01 31.34 10.01
CA ILE A 120 15.86 32.43 9.53
C ILE A 120 15.07 33.71 9.81
N LEU A 121 15.17 34.16 11.07
CA LEU A 121 15.03 35.55 11.42
C LEU A 121 16.20 36.29 10.77
N ARG A 122 15.94 37.01 9.68
CA ARG A 122 16.72 38.19 9.32
C ARG A 122 15.78 39.21 8.65
N ALA A 123 15.61 40.31 9.40
CA ALA A 123 15.04 41.63 9.12
C ALA A 123 14.75 41.95 7.63
N ILE A 124 13.70 42.68 7.24
CA ILE A 124 13.29 44.08 7.53
C ILE A 124 11.88 44.27 6.84
N PRO A 125 11.12 45.38 7.03
CA PRO A 125 10.30 45.82 8.16
C PRO A 125 8.78 45.64 7.90
N ARG A 126 7.99 45.89 8.95
CA ARG A 126 6.54 46.14 8.86
C ARG A 126 6.24 47.22 7.81
N ARG A 127 5.44 46.88 6.80
CA ARG A 127 4.52 47.86 6.19
C ARG A 127 3.20 47.16 5.88
N ILE A 128 2.22 47.52 6.69
CA ILE A 128 0.79 47.33 6.45
C ILE A 128 0.52 47.80 5.02
N LYS A 129 0.19 46.86 4.14
CA LYS A 129 -0.56 47.15 2.93
C LYS A 129 -1.52 46.00 2.73
N GLN A 130 -2.76 46.24 3.13
CA GLN A 130 -3.91 45.51 2.62
C GLN A 130 -3.75 45.42 1.10
N ARG A 131 -3.49 44.21 0.61
CA ARG A 131 -3.68 43.85 -0.78
C ARG A 131 -4.60 42.64 -0.77
N SER A 132 -5.88 42.95 -0.82
CA SER A 132 -6.92 42.15 -1.45
C SER A 132 -6.37 41.46 -2.70
N GLY A 133 -6.40 40.12 -2.73
CA GLY A 133 -5.93 39.37 -3.88
C GLY A 133 -6.07 37.85 -3.72
N SER A 134 -7.26 37.34 -4.02
CA SER A 134 -7.65 35.93 -4.14
C SER A 134 -7.89 35.16 -2.82
N SER A 135 -9.01 35.43 -2.16
CA SER A 135 -9.73 34.37 -1.45
C SER A 135 -10.04 33.27 -2.46
N LYS A 136 -9.23 32.21 -2.50
CA LYS A 136 -9.78 30.90 -2.89
C LYS A 136 -10.96 30.68 -1.95
N LYS A 137 -12.19 30.66 -2.48
CA LYS A 137 -13.36 30.16 -1.75
C LYS A 137 -13.02 28.73 -1.32
N GLY A 138 -12.46 28.58 -0.12
CA GLY A 138 -12.33 27.28 0.52
C GLY A 138 -13.74 26.80 0.80
N VAL A 139 -14.01 25.53 0.51
CA VAL A 139 -15.29 24.91 0.81
C VAL A 139 -15.55 25.05 2.31
N ASP A 140 -16.77 25.45 2.69
CA ASP A 140 -17.13 25.47 4.11
C ASP A 140 -17.30 24.02 4.60
N LEU A 141 -16.57 23.66 5.64
CA LEU A 141 -16.58 22.31 6.17
C LEU A 141 -17.79 22.05 7.06
N ASN A 142 -18.48 23.11 7.49
CA ASN A 142 -19.71 23.00 8.29
C ASN A 142 -20.84 22.28 7.53
N ASP A 143 -20.80 22.29 6.20
CA ASP A 143 -21.75 21.59 5.33
C ASP A 143 -21.60 20.05 5.39
N PHE A 144 -20.52 19.54 5.99
CA PHE A 144 -20.19 18.11 6.05
C PHE A 144 -20.01 17.62 7.51
N PRO A 145 -21.07 17.63 8.34
CA PRO A 145 -20.97 17.37 9.77
C PRO A 145 -20.56 15.93 10.10
N VAL A 146 -21.00 14.94 9.31
CA VAL A 146 -20.66 13.53 9.51
C VAL A 146 -19.17 13.30 9.25
N LEU A 147 -18.67 13.89 8.17
CA LEU A 147 -17.25 13.86 7.83
C LEU A 147 -16.40 14.52 8.92
N LEU A 148 -16.81 15.69 9.42
CA LEU A 148 -16.12 16.39 10.51
C LEU A 148 -16.06 15.56 11.79
N SER A 149 -17.17 14.93 12.17
CA SER A 149 -17.27 14.10 13.37
C SER A 149 -16.30 12.91 13.30
N GLU A 150 -16.28 12.19 12.18
CA GLU A 150 -15.41 11.03 12.02
C GLU A 150 -13.92 11.41 12.00
N PHE A 151 -13.55 12.47 11.28
CA PHE A 151 -12.16 12.91 11.27
C PHE A 151 -11.71 13.43 12.64
N SER A 152 -12.58 14.12 13.36
CA SER A 152 -12.30 14.56 14.73
C SER A 152 -12.11 13.38 15.68
N ARG A 153 -12.90 12.32 15.52
CA ARG A 153 -12.80 11.09 16.32
C ARG A 153 -11.54 10.29 16.01
N ARG A 154 -11.13 10.20 14.74
CA ARG A 154 -9.99 9.40 14.29
C ARG A 154 -8.65 10.11 14.42
N PHE A 155 -8.63 11.44 14.33
CA PHE A 155 -7.42 12.27 14.40
C PHE A 155 -7.55 13.34 15.50
N PRO A 156 -7.54 12.94 16.78
CA PRO A 156 -7.56 13.90 17.88
C PRO A 156 -6.25 14.71 17.93
N GLY A 157 -6.34 15.95 18.41
CA GLY A 157 -5.17 16.73 18.83
C GLY A 157 -4.41 17.50 17.73
N ASN A 158 -4.78 17.41 16.45
CA ASN A 158 -4.32 18.37 15.45
C ASN A 158 -5.44 18.72 14.45
N GLY A 159 -5.65 20.02 14.22
CA GLY A 159 -6.64 20.52 13.24
C GLY A 159 -6.11 20.54 11.80
N VAL A 160 -4.95 19.93 11.54
CA VAL A 160 -4.29 19.94 10.22
C VAL A 160 -5.17 19.25 9.17
N TRP A 161 -5.95 18.24 9.58
CA TRP A 161 -6.91 17.60 8.71
C TRP A 161 -8.02 18.55 8.24
N LYS A 162 -8.41 19.57 9.03
CA LYS A 162 -9.41 20.56 8.59
C LYS A 162 -8.87 21.39 7.43
N GLU A 163 -7.63 21.85 7.52
CA GLU A 163 -6.99 22.58 6.42
C GLU A 163 -6.79 21.69 5.19
N GLY A 164 -6.48 20.40 5.40
CA GLY A 164 -6.45 19.40 4.33
C GLY A 164 -7.79 19.24 3.62
N LEU A 165 -8.89 19.11 4.37
CA LEU A 165 -10.24 18.99 3.82
C LEU A 165 -10.68 20.29 3.13
N ARG A 166 -10.35 21.45 3.68
CA ARG A 166 -10.68 22.76 3.07
C ARG A 166 -10.02 22.97 1.71
N GLY A 167 -8.88 22.30 1.47
CA GLY A 167 -8.18 22.29 0.19
C GLY A 167 -8.75 21.31 -0.84
N MET A 168 -9.73 20.47 -0.49
CA MET A 168 -10.35 19.51 -1.40
C MET A 168 -11.50 20.12 -2.20
N GLU A 169 -11.82 19.50 -3.33
CA GLU A 169 -12.99 19.85 -4.14
C GLU A 169 -14.29 19.52 -3.39
N GLU A 170 -15.28 20.41 -3.47
CA GLU A 170 -16.58 20.25 -2.80
C GLU A 170 -17.28 18.94 -3.19
N LYS A 171 -17.25 18.59 -4.48
CA LYS A 171 -17.81 17.33 -4.98
C LYS A 171 -17.18 16.12 -4.28
N SER A 172 -15.85 16.13 -4.12
CA SER A 172 -15.16 15.05 -3.42
C SER A 172 -15.50 15.00 -1.92
N LEU A 173 -15.73 16.15 -1.28
CA LEU A 173 -16.16 16.21 0.13
C LEU A 173 -17.57 15.68 0.31
N ARG A 174 -18.48 16.03 -0.62
CA ARG A 174 -19.86 15.54 -0.67
C ARG A 174 -19.91 14.02 -0.84
N ASP A 175 -19.21 13.48 -1.84
CA ASP A 175 -19.10 12.04 -2.08
C ASP A 175 -18.57 11.30 -0.84
N MET A 176 -17.62 11.91 -0.11
CA MET A 176 -17.05 11.31 1.09
C MET A 176 -18.04 11.35 2.26
N ASN A 177 -18.72 12.48 2.46
CA ASN A 177 -19.72 12.63 3.50
C ASN A 177 -20.90 11.66 3.29
N GLU A 178 -21.39 11.50 2.06
CA GLU A 178 -22.44 10.52 1.71
C GLU A 178 -22.00 9.08 1.99
N LYS A 179 -20.77 8.71 1.61
CA LYS A 179 -20.21 7.39 1.93
C LYS A 179 -20.14 7.15 3.43
N TRP A 180 -19.74 8.16 4.20
CA TRP A 180 -19.73 8.06 5.66
C TRP A 180 -21.15 7.87 6.23
N VAL A 181 -22.14 8.61 5.72
CA VAL A 181 -23.55 8.43 6.14
C VAL A 181 -24.01 7.00 5.88
N LEU A 182 -23.79 6.48 4.66
CA LEU A 182 -24.17 5.11 4.30
C LEU A 182 -23.50 4.07 5.22
N LEU A 183 -22.20 4.22 5.47
CA LEU A 183 -21.47 3.32 6.38
C LEU A 183 -22.04 3.35 7.81
N HIS A 184 -22.48 4.50 8.30
CA HIS A 184 -23.09 4.60 9.63
C HIS A 184 -24.44 3.87 9.70
N ILE A 185 -25.25 3.99 8.64
CA ILE A 185 -26.53 3.28 8.55
C ILE A 185 -26.28 1.76 8.55
N GLU A 186 -25.37 1.28 7.69
CA GLU A 186 -25.02 -0.14 7.64
C GLU A 186 -24.44 -0.64 8.97
N GLU A 187 -23.57 0.14 9.62
CA GLU A 187 -23.01 -0.20 10.93
C GLU A 187 -24.11 -0.27 12.00
N ALA A 188 -25.07 0.66 11.98
CA ALA A 188 -26.20 0.66 12.91
C ALA A 188 -27.11 -0.55 12.69
N GLU A 189 -27.41 -0.91 11.44
CA GLU A 189 -28.18 -2.10 11.11
C GLU A 189 -27.48 -3.38 11.58
N LEU A 190 -26.18 -3.50 11.33
CA LEU A 190 -25.40 -4.66 11.77
C LEU A 190 -25.38 -4.76 13.29
N LYS A 191 -25.24 -3.64 14.00
CA LYS A 191 -25.32 -3.60 15.47
C LYS A 191 -26.70 -4.01 15.97
N ALA A 192 -27.78 -3.54 15.34
CA ALA A 192 -29.14 -3.92 15.70
C ALA A 192 -29.39 -5.42 15.49
N ARG A 193 -28.97 -5.97 14.35
CA ARG A 193 -29.05 -7.42 14.07
C ARG A 193 -28.26 -8.24 15.10
N ARG A 194 -27.04 -7.79 15.43
CA ARG A 194 -26.21 -8.42 16.47
C ARG A 194 -26.90 -8.38 17.83
N ALA A 195 -27.44 -7.23 18.24
CA ALA A 195 -28.16 -7.09 19.50
C ALA A 195 -29.39 -8.00 19.58
N ALA A 196 -30.16 -8.10 18.50
CA ALA A 196 -31.32 -9.00 18.42
C ALA A 196 -30.93 -10.48 18.54
N LEU A 197 -29.81 -10.89 17.92
CA LEU A 197 -29.29 -12.25 18.07
C LEU A 197 -28.83 -12.53 19.51
N LEU A 198 -28.11 -11.59 20.13
CA LEU A 198 -27.70 -11.72 21.52
C LEU A 198 -28.90 -11.83 22.47
N GLN A 199 -29.95 -11.02 22.24
CA GLN A 199 -31.18 -11.10 23.02
C GLN A 199 -31.87 -12.47 22.88
N LYS A 200 -31.89 -13.04 21.66
CA LYS A 200 -32.42 -14.40 21.44
C LYS A 200 -31.59 -15.45 22.16
N GLN A 201 -30.27 -15.35 22.14
CA GLN A 201 -29.38 -16.28 22.85
C GLN A 201 -29.59 -16.22 24.37
N LEU A 202 -29.71 -15.02 24.95
CA LEU A 202 -30.00 -14.86 26.37
C LEU A 202 -31.34 -15.51 26.74
N ARG A 203 -32.41 -15.23 25.98
CA ARG A 203 -33.73 -15.84 26.21
C ARG A 203 -33.74 -17.38 26.10
N LEU A 204 -32.84 -17.97 25.33
CA LEU A 204 -32.71 -19.43 25.20
C LEU A 204 -31.82 -20.05 26.28
N ALA A 205 -30.94 -19.26 26.91
CA ALA A 205 -30.05 -19.70 27.99
C ALA A 205 -30.70 -19.61 29.39
N ASP A 206 -31.85 -18.95 29.50
CA ASP A 206 -32.63 -18.81 30.74
C ASP A 206 -33.63 -19.98 30.96
N PHE A 207 -33.48 -21.10 30.24
CA PHE A 207 -34.23 -22.36 30.41
C PHE A 207 -33.25 -23.52 30.61
#